data_AF-A0A2W6D153-F1
#
_entry.id   AF-A0A2W6D153-F1
#
_cell.length_a   1.000
_cell.length_b   1.000
_cell.length_c   1.000
_cell.angle_alpha   90.00
_cell.angle_beta   90.00
_cell.angle_gamma   90.00
#
_symmetry.space_group_name_H-M   'P 1'
#
loop_
_entity.id
_entity.type
_entity.pdbx_description
1 polymer ?
#
loop_
_entity_poly.entity_id
_entity_poly.type
_entity_poly.pdbx_seq_one_letter_code
_entity_poly.pdbx_strand_id
1 'polypeptide(L)' 'MAPRPLTEPHPARLPAHAPARSAVLAAHASALAAGEAGYADPATGLFVLTARYLADRGTCCERGCRHCPYVD' A
#
# COMPACT_ATOMS: atom_id res chain seq x y z
N MET A 1 -11.28 8.96 3.89
CA MET A 1 -9.95 8.70 3.31
C MET A 1 -8.96 9.54 4.08
N ALA A 2 -7.83 8.96 4.48
CA ALA A 2 -6.77 9.67 5.18
C ALA A 2 -6.22 10.81 4.29
N PRO A 3 -5.84 11.97 4.85
CA PRO A 3 -5.36 13.13 4.11
C PRO A 3 -3.88 12.99 3.70
N ARG A 4 -3.54 11.86 3.04
CA ARG A 4 -2.19 11.57 2.56
C ARG A 4 -2.19 11.07 1.11
N PRO A 5 -1.08 11.26 0.36
CA PRO A 5 -0.96 10.73 -0.99
C PRO A 5 -1.14 9.21 -1.03
N LEU A 6 -1.65 8.69 -2.15
CA LEU A 6 -1.83 7.24 -2.34
C LEU A 6 -0.50 6.46 -2.36
N THR A 7 0.61 7.16 -2.62
CA THR A 7 2.00 6.65 -2.57
C THR A 7 2.57 6.61 -1.16
N GLU A 8 1.92 7.24 -0.19
CA GLU A 8 2.42 7.29 1.18
C GLU A 8 1.79 6.17 2.01
N PRO A 9 2.59 5.25 2.59
CA PRO A 9 2.07 4.17 3.42
C PRO A 9 1.62 4.70 4.78
N HIS A 10 0.75 3.94 5.45
CA HIS A 10 0.40 4.25 6.83
C HIS A 10 1.55 3.88 7.79
N PRO A 11 2.02 4.76 8.70
CA PRO A 11 3.15 4.47 9.59
C PRO A 11 2.97 3.22 10.45
N ALA A 12 1.75 2.92 10.93
CA ALA A 12 1.50 1.69 11.69
C ALA A 12 1.45 0.43 10.80
N ARG A 13 1.32 0.56 9.48
CA ARG A 13 1.35 -0.57 8.53
C ARG A 13 2.73 -0.79 7.93
N LEU A 14 3.50 0.28 7.73
CA LEU A 14 4.88 0.24 7.26
C LEU A 14 5.72 1.32 7.98
N PRO A 15 6.32 0.98 9.13
CA PRO A 15 7.16 1.90 9.89
C PRO A 15 8.35 2.40 9.09
N ALA A 16 8.85 3.60 9.41
CA ALA A 16 10.00 4.22 8.74
C ALA A 16 11.27 3.35 8.75
N HIS A 17 11.48 2.58 9.83
CA HIS A 17 12.63 1.70 10.02
C HIS A 17 12.37 0.25 9.56
N ALA A 18 11.28 -0.04 8.84
CA ALA A 18 11.01 -1.40 8.39
C ALA A 18 12.10 -1.87 7.39
N PRO A 19 12.70 -3.06 7.55
CA PRO A 19 13.85 -3.51 6.74
C PRO A 19 13.61 -3.47 5.22
N ALA A 20 12.38 -3.76 4.77
CA ALA A 20 12.00 -3.78 3.36
C ALA A 20 11.25 -2.51 2.91
N ARG A 21 11.28 -1.41 3.67
CA ARG A 21 10.47 -0.21 3.37
C ARG A 21 10.70 0.33 1.96
N SER A 22 11.96 0.47 1.55
CA SER A 22 12.31 0.97 0.21
C SER A 22 11.76 0.07 -0.89
N ALA A 23 11.89 -1.25 -0.74
CA ALA A 23 11.37 -2.23 -1.69
C ALA A 23 9.83 -2.21 -1.77
N VAL A 24 9.15 -2.07 -0.62
CA VAL A 24 7.68 -1.96 -0.56
C VAL A 24 7.19 -0.69 -1.27
N LEU A 25 7.87 0.45 -1.04
CA LEU A 25 7.56 1.71 -1.72
C LEU A 25 7.75 1.59 -3.24
N ALA A 26 8.86 0.98 -3.68
CA ALA A 26 9.15 0.79 -5.10
C ALA A 26 8.13 -0.15 -5.78
N ALA A 27 7.80 -1.28 -5.14
CA ALA A 27 6.84 -2.24 -5.68
C ALA A 27 5.43 -1.64 -5.79
N HIS A 28 5.00 -0.89 -4.77
CA HIS A 28 3.73 -0.17 -4.80
C HIS A 28 3.70 0.92 -5.87
N ALA A 29 4.75 1.74 -5.98
CA ALA A 29 4.84 2.78 -6.99
C ALA A 29 4.82 2.20 -8.41
N SER A 30 5.52 1.09 -8.63
CA SER A 30 5.48 0.37 -9.91
C SER A 30 4.08 -0.14 -10.24
N ALA A 31 3.37 -0.72 -9.27
CA ALA A 31 2.00 -1.18 -9.45
C ALA A 31 1.04 -0.02 -9.76
N LEU A 32 1.19 1.13 -9.10
CA LEU A 32 0.41 2.33 -9.42
C LEU A 32 0.66 2.84 -10.84
N ALA A 33 1.93 2.89 -11.26
CA ALA A 33 2.29 3.34 -12.61
C ALA A 33 1.75 2.40 -13.70
N ALA A 34 1.72 1.09 -13.41
CA ALA A 34 1.17 0.07 -14.31
C ALA A 34 -0.38 -0.02 -14.28
N GLY A 35 -1.05 0.67 -13.35
CA GLY A 35 -2.50 0.55 -13.17
C GLY A 35 -2.96 -0.76 -12.54
N GLU A 36 -2.05 -1.45 -11.84
CA GLU A 36 -2.31 -2.77 -11.24
C GLU A 36 -3.08 -2.68 -9.92
N ALA A 37 -3.90 -3.70 -9.68
CA ALA A 37 -4.70 -3.79 -8.46
C ALA A 37 -3.87 -4.00 -7.18
N GLY A 38 -2.65 -4.53 -7.31
CA GLY A 38 -1.79 -4.86 -6.18
C GLY A 38 -0.38 -5.25 -6.60
N TYR A 39 0.43 -5.65 -5.63
CA TYR A 39 1.82 -6.10 -5.80
C TYR A 39 2.14 -7.19 -4.78
N ALA A 40 3.16 -8.00 -5.08
CA ALA A 40 3.73 -8.91 -4.10
C ALA A 40 4.58 -8.11 -3.09
N ASP A 41 4.22 -8.16 -1.80
CA ASP A 41 4.94 -7.49 -0.72
C ASP A 41 6.31 -8.17 -0.53
N PRO A 42 7.43 -7.48 -0.81
CA PRO A 42 8.77 -8.07 -0.71
C PRO A 42 9.14 -8.47 0.72
N ALA A 43 8.46 -7.94 1.73
CA ALA A 43 8.70 -8.29 3.13
C ALA A 43 8.04 -9.61 3.55
N THR A 44 6.88 -9.94 2.98
CA THR A 44 6.01 -11.03 3.47
C THR A 44 5.67 -12.07 2.40
N GLY A 45 5.90 -11.77 1.12
CA GLY A 45 5.47 -12.59 -0.02
C GLY A 45 3.96 -12.52 -0.30
N LEU A 46 3.18 -11.79 0.50
CA LEU A 46 1.74 -11.69 0.34
C LEU A 46 1.36 -10.73 -0.80
N PHE A 47 0.23 -10.98 -1.44
CA PHE A 47 -0.34 -10.01 -2.38
C PHE A 47 -1.04 -8.88 -1.61
N VAL A 48 -0.61 -7.64 -1.87
CA VAL A 48 -1.12 -6.42 -1.21
C VAL A 48 -1.78 -5.52 -2.24
N LEU A 49 -2.99 -5.05 -1.94
CA LEU A 49 -3.72 -4.14 -2.82
C LEU A 49 -3.10 -2.75 -2.83
N THR A 50 -3.10 -2.10 -4.00
CA THR A 50 -2.67 -0.71 -4.13
C THR A 50 -3.67 0.23 -3.47
N ALA A 51 -3.18 1.40 -3.08
CA ALA A 51 -4.03 2.43 -2.49
C ALA A 51 -5.06 2.97 -3.50
N ARG A 52 -4.69 3.05 -4.78
CA ARG A 52 -5.62 3.40 -5.88
C ARG A 52 -6.75 2.40 -5.98
N TYR A 53 -6.45 1.11 -6.07
CA TYR A 53 -7.48 0.08 -6.14
C TYR A 53 -8.46 0.15 -4.95
N LEU A 54 -7.94 0.35 -3.73
CA LEU A 54 -8.78 0.51 -2.55
C LEU A 54 -9.64 1.78 -2.61
N ALA A 55 -9.07 2.91 -3.05
CA ALA A 55 -9.80 4.16 -3.21
C ALA A 55 -10.95 4.02 -4.24
N ASP A 56 -10.68 3.37 -5.37
CA ASP A 56 -11.66 3.12 -6.42
C ASP A 56 -12.76 2.15 -5.95
N ARG A 57 -12.39 1.13 -5.17
CA ARG A 57 -13.34 0.22 -4.51
C ARG A 57 -14.24 0.94 -3.50
N GLY A 58 -13.80 2.05 -2.91
CA GLY A 58 -14.58 2.83 -1.95
C GLY A 58 -14.57 2.30 -0.51
N THR A 59 -13.83 1.22 -0.20
CA THR A 59 -13.81 0.65 1.16
C THR A 59 -12.51 -0.08 1.51
N CYS A 60 -12.22 -0.17 2.81
CA CYS A 60 -11.12 -0.96 3.36
C CYS A 60 -11.37 -2.46 3.12
N CYS A 61 -10.32 -3.20 2.76
CA CYS A 61 -10.41 -4.65 2.62
C CYS A 61 -10.13 -5.42 3.93
N GLU A 62 -9.75 -4.71 5.00
CA GLU A 62 -9.42 -5.23 6.33
C GLU A 62 -8.25 -6.21 6.40
N ARG A 63 -7.51 -6.41 5.29
CA ARG A 63 -6.34 -7.31 5.21
C ARG A 63 -5.00 -6.66 5.56
N GLY A 64 -5.02 -5.41 5.99
CA GLY A 64 -3.83 -4.70 6.45
C GLY A 64 -2.85 -4.25 5.37
N CYS A 65 -3.35 -3.88 4.19
CA CYS A 65 -2.53 -3.35 3.10
C CYS A 65 -1.70 -2.12 3.54
N ARG A 66 -0.42 -2.08 3.13
CA ARG A 66 0.58 -1.09 3.58
C ARG A 66 0.21 0.36 3.30
N HIS A 67 -0.49 0.60 2.19
CA HIS A 67 -0.87 1.93 1.72
C HIS A 67 -2.39 2.21 1.81
N CYS A 68 -3.14 1.38 2.54
CA CYS A 68 -4.62 1.46 2.60
C CYS A 68 -5.09 2.90 2.90
N PRO A 69 -5.87 3.57 2.03
CA PRO A 69 -6.19 4.99 2.20
C PRO A 69 -7.34 5.25 3.21
N TYR A 70 -7.83 4.21 3.89
CA TYR A 70 -8.90 4.29 4.88
C TYR A 70 -8.43 4.12 6.33
N VAL A 71 -7.14 3.88 6.54
CA VAL A 71 -6.55 3.86 7.88
C VAL A 71 -5.76 5.14 8.10
N ASP A 72 -6.04 5.76 9.24
CA ASP A 72 -5.33 6.91 9.82
C ASP A 72 -4.26 6.47 10.80
#